data_AF-A0A925RNG4-F1
#
_entry.id   AF-A0A925RNG4-F1
#
_cell.length_a   1.000
_cell.length_b   1.000
_cell.length_c   1.000
_cell.angle_alpha   90.00
_cell.angle_beta   90.00
_cell.angle_gamma   90.00
#
_symmetry.space_group_name_H-M   'P 1'
#
loop_
_entity.id
_entity.type
_entity.pdbx_description
1 polymer ?
#
loop_
_entity_poly.entity_id
_entity_poly.type
_entity_poly.pdbx_seq_one_letter_code
_entity_poly.pdbx_strand_id
1 'polypeptide(L)'
;SPRLAAMVAAGTAPLGVKTRLTGPYWAAIAELLDLLVAQGLEIASTAQRLGITTGALSKLLLHDEHVARVVNDLRRERQMRPLR
;
A
#
# COMPACT_ATOMS: atom_id res chain seq x y z
N SER A 1 8.86 1.54 -10.53
CA SER A 1 8.82 3.02 -10.54
C SER A 1 9.76 3.56 -9.46
N PRO A 2 10.61 4.56 -9.76
CA PRO A 2 11.52 5.17 -8.77
C PRO A 2 10.78 5.75 -7.55
N ARG A 3 9.57 6.26 -7.77
CA ARG A 3 8.73 6.87 -6.72
C ARG A 3 8.18 5.84 -5.73
N LEU A 4 7.57 4.76 -6.22
CA LEU A 4 7.15 3.63 -5.37
C LEU A 4 8.35 3.04 -4.63
N ALA A 5 9.50 2.89 -5.29
CA ALA A 5 10.72 2.40 -4.64
C ALA A 5 11.17 3.31 -3.49
N ALA A 6 11.14 4.64 -3.67
CA ALA A 6 11.45 5.60 -2.62
C ALA A 6 10.45 5.53 -1.44
N MET A 7 9.16 5.39 -1.72
CA MET A 7 8.13 5.20 -0.67
C MET A 7 8.37 3.90 0.11
N VAL A 8 8.64 2.80 -0.58
CA VAL A 8 8.91 1.49 0.03
C VAL A 8 10.17 1.52 0.89
N ALA A 9 11.26 2.12 0.40
CA ALA A 9 12.51 2.26 1.13
C ALA A 9 12.37 3.14 2.38
N ALA A 10 11.56 4.20 2.30
CA ALA A 10 11.28 5.08 3.43
C ALA A 10 10.30 4.46 4.45
N GLY A 11 9.54 3.43 4.06
CA GLY A 11 8.63 2.70 4.92
C GLY A 11 7.51 3.59 5.48
N THR A 12 7.37 3.62 6.81
CA THR A 12 6.37 4.45 7.49
C THR A 12 6.88 5.83 7.91
N ALA A 13 8.19 6.09 7.80
CA ALA A 13 8.80 7.38 8.12
C ALA A 13 8.23 8.57 7.33
N PRO A 14 7.90 8.46 6.02
CA PRO A 14 7.36 9.58 5.25
C PRO A 14 5.84 9.72 5.42
N LEU A 15 5.18 9.05 6.37
CA LEU A 15 3.72 9.03 6.43
C LEU A 15 3.11 10.13 7.31
N GLY A 16 3.91 11.13 7.70
CA GLY A 16 3.43 12.31 8.43
C GLY A 16 2.41 13.13 7.62
N VAL A 17 1.56 13.89 8.33
CA VAL A 17 0.46 14.69 7.74
C VAL A 17 0.96 15.58 6.60
N LYS A 18 2.13 16.22 6.73
CA LYS A 18 2.70 17.09 5.69
C LYS A 18 3.05 16.34 4.41
N THR A 19 3.57 15.12 4.49
CA THR A 19 3.94 14.33 3.32
C THR A 19 2.72 13.80 2.57
N ARG A 20 1.64 13.47 3.31
CA ARG A 20 0.33 13.08 2.75
C ARG A 20 -0.36 14.20 1.96
N LEU A 21 0.11 15.44 2.05
CA LEU A 21 -0.41 16.55 1.25
C LEU A 21 0.33 16.70 -0.10
N THR A 22 1.33 15.86 -0.37
CA THR A 22 2.14 15.98 -1.58
C THR A 22 1.61 15.10 -2.71
N GLY A 23 1.58 15.63 -3.94
CA GLY A 23 1.21 14.86 -5.13
C GLY A 23 2.06 13.60 -5.36
N PRO A 24 3.39 13.62 -5.16
CA PRO A 24 4.23 12.43 -5.25
C PRO A 24 3.82 11.30 -4.30
N TYR A 25 3.38 11.62 -3.09
CA TYR A 25 2.91 10.59 -2.15
C TYR A 25 1.69 9.84 -2.72
N TRP A 26 0.66 10.56 -3.16
CA TRP A 26 -0.56 9.94 -3.67
C TRP A 26 -0.35 9.14 -4.94
N ALA A 27 0.55 9.60 -5.79
CA ALA A 27 0.87 8.86 -7.00
C ALA A 27 1.75 7.62 -6.72
N ALA A 28 2.52 7.59 -5.63
CA ALA A 28 3.16 6.36 -5.15
C ALA A 28 2.13 5.37 -4.59
N ILE A 29 1.12 5.87 -3.87
CA ILE A 29 0.00 5.06 -3.38
C ILE A 29 -0.80 4.47 -4.55
N ALA A 30 -1.09 5.24 -5.59
CA ALA A 30 -1.77 4.74 -6.78
C ALA A 30 -0.99 3.59 -7.43
N GLU A 31 0.32 3.75 -7.65
CA GLU A 31 1.18 2.68 -8.18
C GLU A 31 1.19 1.43 -7.29
N LEU A 32 1.15 1.62 -5.97
CA LEU A 32 1.07 0.50 -5.03
C LEU A 32 -0.28 -0.24 -5.14
N LEU A 33 -1.39 0.49 -5.27
CA LEU A 33 -2.72 -0.10 -5.41
C LEU A 33 -2.85 -0.85 -6.74
N ASP A 34 -2.32 -0.30 -7.83
CA ASP A 34 -2.24 -0.98 -9.13
C ASP A 34 -1.48 -2.31 -9.00
N LEU A 35 -0.33 -2.28 -8.32
CA LEU A 35 0.46 -3.49 -8.08
C LEU A 35 -0.32 -4.51 -7.24
N LEU A 36 -0.98 -4.07 -6.17
CA LEU A 36 -1.78 -4.93 -5.30
C LEU A 36 -2.91 -5.61 -6.08
N VAL A 37 -3.63 -4.86 -6.92
CA VAL A 37 -4.69 -5.40 -7.80
C VAL A 37 -4.11 -6.41 -8.80
N ALA A 38 -2.96 -6.09 -9.42
CA ALA A 38 -2.25 -6.97 -10.34
C ALA A 38 -1.73 -8.26 -9.67
N GLN A 39 -1.54 -8.26 -8.35
CA GLN A 39 -1.16 -9.42 -7.54
C GLN A 39 -2.36 -10.12 -6.89
N GLY A 40 -3.57 -9.90 -7.39
CA GLY A 40 -4.74 -10.61 -6.87
C GLY A 40 -5.23 -10.10 -5.51
N LEU A 41 -4.77 -8.93 -5.07
CA LEU A 41 -4.90 -8.40 -3.71
C LEU A 41 -4.16 -9.21 -2.64
N GLU A 42 -3.23 -10.09 -3.02
CA GLU A 42 -2.44 -10.86 -2.07
C GLU A 42 -1.30 -10.04 -1.46
N ILE A 43 -1.33 -9.87 -0.13
CA ILE A 43 -0.30 -9.12 0.60
C ILE A 43 1.05 -9.83 0.53
N ALA A 44 1.08 -11.16 0.65
CA ALA A 44 2.31 -11.94 0.61
C ALA A 44 3.02 -11.80 -0.73
N SER A 45 2.31 -12.06 -1.83
CA SER A 45 2.87 -11.93 -3.19
C SER A 45 3.32 -10.50 -3.49
N THR A 46 2.50 -9.50 -3.12
CA THR A 46 2.84 -8.08 -3.32
C THR A 46 4.07 -7.66 -2.53
N ALA A 47 4.17 -8.05 -1.27
CA ALA A 47 5.31 -7.74 -0.41
C ALA A 47 6.60 -8.40 -0.93
N GLN A 48 6.52 -9.67 -1.36
CA GLN A 48 7.63 -10.38 -1.99
C GLN A 48 8.11 -9.64 -3.25
N ARG A 49 7.18 -9.21 -4.11
CA ARG A 49 7.50 -8.46 -5.34
C ARG A 49 8.14 -7.10 -5.06
N LEU A 50 7.80 -6.47 -3.93
CA LEU A 50 8.39 -5.20 -3.49
C LEU A 50 9.68 -5.36 -2.68
N GLY A 51 10.07 -6.59 -2.33
CA GLY A 51 11.24 -6.85 -1.49
C GLY A 51 11.09 -6.39 -0.04
N ILE A 52 9.86 -6.35 0.49
CA ILE A 52 9.57 -5.98 1.88
C ILE A 52 8.79 -7.08 2.62
N THR A 53 8.68 -6.96 3.93
CA THR A 53 7.87 -7.89 4.74
C THR A 53 6.38 -7.63 4.56
N THR A 54 5.56 -8.67 4.75
CA THR A 54 4.10 -8.54 4.76
C THR A 54 3.62 -7.54 5.79
N GLY A 55 4.24 -7.52 6.97
CA GLY A 55 3.93 -6.55 8.03
C GLY A 55 4.24 -5.10 7.63
N ALA A 56 5.34 -4.85 6.91
CA ALA A 56 5.67 -3.52 6.41
C ALA A 56 4.65 -3.04 5.37
N LEU A 57 4.27 -3.92 4.44
CA LEU A 57 3.24 -3.60 3.45
C LEU A 57 1.88 -3.34 4.11
N SER A 58 1.44 -4.19 5.04
CA SER A 58 0.19 -3.99 5.78
C SER A 58 0.18 -2.67 6.52
N LYS A 59 1.26 -2.31 7.23
CA LYS A 59 1.36 -1.01 7.92
C LYS A 59 1.22 0.16 6.96
N LEU A 60 1.84 0.09 5.78
CA LEU A 60 1.77 1.15 4.79
C LEU A 60 0.34 1.30 4.21
N LEU A 61 -0.33 0.19 3.90
CA LEU A 61 -1.72 0.19 3.39
C LEU A 61 -2.73 0.66 4.45
N LEU A 62 -2.49 0.35 5.72
CA LEU A 62 -3.37 0.68 6.85
C LEU A 62 -3.13 2.07 7.43
N HIS A 63 -2.04 2.73 7.06
CA HIS A 63 -1.67 4.03 7.65
C HIS A 63 -2.64 5.15 7.32
N ASP A 64 -3.20 5.14 6.10
CA ASP A 64 -4.18 6.10 5.64
C ASP A 64 -5.57 5.46 5.66
N GLU A 65 -6.52 6.04 6.43
CA GLU A 65 -7.86 5.47 6.60
C GLU A 65 -8.62 5.34 5.26
N HIS A 66 -8.41 6.25 4.31
CA HIS A 66 -9.05 6.15 3.01
C HIS A 66 -8.46 5.00 2.20
N VAL A 67 -7.14 4.88 2.17
CA VAL A 67 -6.45 3.76 1.51
C VAL A 67 -6.84 2.42 2.16
N ALA A 68 -6.87 2.36 3.49
CA ALA A 68 -7.24 1.18 4.25
C ALA A 68 -8.67 0.71 3.92
N ARG A 69 -9.63 1.65 3.83
CA ARG A 69 -11.01 1.35 3.42
C ARG A 69 -11.06 0.80 2.00
N VAL A 70 -10.48 1.49 1.03
CA VAL A 70 -10.46 1.08 -0.38
C VAL A 70 -9.86 -0.32 -0.55
N VAL A 71 -8.71 -0.59 0.08
CA VAL A 71 -8.07 -1.91 0.02
C VAL A 71 -8.97 -2.99 0.63
N ASN A 72 -9.62 -2.70 1.76
CA ASN A 72 -10.49 -3.65 2.42
C ASN A 72 -11.78 -3.91 1.65
N ASP A 73 -12.34 -2.91 0.98
CA ASP A 73 -13.51 -3.06 0.12
C ASP A 73 -13.19 -3.97 -1.08
N LEU A 74 -12.07 -3.70 -1.78
CA LEU A 74 -11.58 -4.57 -2.86
C LEU A 74 -11.34 -6.01 -2.40
N ARG A 75 -10.78 -6.19 -1.19
CA ARG A 75 -10.57 -7.53 -0.62
C ARG A 75 -11.90 -8.23 -0.31
N ARG A 76 -12.91 -7.51 0.21
CA ARG A 76 -14.24 -8.06 0.49
C ARG A 76 -14.97 -8.46 -0.79
N GLU A 77 -14.86 -7.68 -1.86
CA GLU A 77 -15.41 -8.02 -3.18
C GLU A 77 -14.86 -9.36 -3.70
N ARG A 78 -13.62 -9.70 -3.32
CA ARG A 78 -12.99 -10.99 -3.63
C ARG A 78 -13.14 -12.05 -2.53
N GLN A 79 -14.05 -11.85 -1.58
CA GLN A 79 -14.30 -12.74 -0.44
C GLN A 79 -13.05 -13.00 0.44
N MET A 80 -12.08 -12.09 0.43
CA MET A 80 -10.87 -12.17 1.24
C MET A 80 -11.08 -11.51 2.59
N ARG A 81 -10.37 -12.00 3.61
CA ARG A 81 -10.35 -11.36 4.94
C ARG A 81 -9.75 -9.94 4.84
N PRO A 82 -10.38 -8.90 5.43
CA PRO A 82 -9.80 -7.56 5.46
C PRO A 82 -8.52 -7.52 6.30
N LEU A 83 -7.68 -6.53 6.00
CA LEU A 83 -6.50 -6.19 6.78
C LEU A 83 -6.92 -5.55 8.13
N ARG A 84 -6.07 -5.73 9.15
CA ARG A 84 -6.26 -5.25 10.52
C ARG A 84 -4.98 -4.65 11.05
#